data_AF-A0A2S7QPP0-F1
#
_entry.id   AF-A0A2S7QPP0-F1
#
_cell.length_a   1.000
_cell.length_b   1.000
_cell.length_c   1.000
_cell.angle_alpha   90.00
_cell.angle_beta   90.00
_cell.angle_gamma   90.00
#
_symmetry.space_group_name_H-M   'P 1'
#
loop_
_entity.id
_entity.type
_entity.pdbx_description
1 polymer ?
#
loop_
_entity_poly.entity_id
_entity_poly.type
_entity_poly.pdbx_seq_one_letter_code
_entity_poly.pdbx_strand_id
1 'polypeptide(L)'
;MLLTEIEFLIGQICNSAQNHPHFFFVLLLLFVSSTSVLVWRLFSFTLGPYLHASEPKELPYWVPFLGHAIAFIKGQDDLFTYARVYFGDTREPFIVTLGREKLYILTAYQDVIAAYKNLTTLNYGEVIRDLAGSFGLSKSGLDKLYAPNPMFKDEIQRLNPQLKSLFDLKSDFYHIQLQHPEQLTIIQAKFLSLIDNAMRAEMLPDGISIPGHEEKTTVSLYKLCQQVFVKAGLRAFFGEQILTMDPDLLSNFIDFDNNNWMIWYNWPKAPQARDPMEKVKKTIESYLTLPKTDRPGAAWLISTMEEAQRQLGMEDGDIAIVLLMFIVNTNAYRVAFWALAYIMHSPTLYETIHTETAPAINADGTVNAGYLVTKCPHLHSLWLEVLRMVNGASAARAVVSPTTIGTKTLKPGYKVLSPFRQLHFDPQIYPNPNQCDPDRFFRDKTLERHPSFKPFGGGVTKCPGRNVARQEVFVFVGLVLHRFAGKLASGVSSGEQPFPRMQFATPTTGVVDPRPGEDVAIKLYFD
;
A
#
# COMPACT_ATOMS: atom_id res chain seq x y z
N MET A 1 -30.21 32.30 54.38
CA MET A 1 -28.73 32.40 54.33
C MET A 1 -28.21 31.98 52.96
N LEU A 2 -28.35 30.72 52.54
CA LEU A 2 -27.90 30.27 51.19
C LEU A 2 -28.57 31.03 50.02
N LEU A 3 -29.89 31.25 50.10
CA LEU A 3 -30.64 32.00 49.08
C LEU A 3 -30.18 33.47 48.96
N THR A 4 -29.83 34.08 50.09
CA THR A 4 -29.43 35.48 50.19
C THR A 4 -28.03 35.71 49.59
N GLU A 5 -27.13 34.73 49.75
CA GLU A 5 -25.81 34.74 49.11
C GLU A 5 -25.89 34.52 47.59
N ILE A 6 -26.81 33.67 47.13
CA ILE A 6 -27.05 33.45 45.69
C ILE A 6 -27.60 34.72 45.02
N GLU A 7 -28.56 35.41 45.64
CA GLU A 7 -29.10 36.66 45.11
C GLU A 7 -28.05 37.77 45.01
N PHE A 8 -27.19 37.92 46.03
CA PHE A 8 -26.08 38.87 46.00
C PHE A 8 -25.08 38.57 44.88
N LEU A 9 -24.74 37.28 44.69
CA LEU A 9 -23.83 36.83 43.64
C LEU A 9 -24.42 37.10 42.25
N ILE A 10 -25.70 36.81 42.04
CA ILE A 10 -26.43 37.10 40.79
C ILE A 10 -26.42 38.61 40.52
N GLY A 11 -26.67 39.43 41.53
CA GLY A 11 -26.61 40.90 41.42
C GLY A 11 -25.24 41.42 40.97
N GLN A 12 -24.14 40.87 41.52
CA GLN A 12 -22.79 41.25 41.09
C GLN A 12 -22.47 40.80 39.65
N ILE A 13 -22.92 39.60 39.27
CA ILE A 13 -22.76 39.07 37.91
C ILE A 13 -23.53 39.95 36.90
N CYS A 14 -24.77 40.34 37.21
CA CYS A 14 -25.57 41.21 36.35
C CYS A 14 -24.96 42.60 36.18
N ASN A 15 -24.42 43.20 37.25
CA ASN A 15 -23.75 44.50 37.18
C ASN A 15 -22.45 44.43 36.36
N SER A 16 -21.65 43.36 36.56
CA SER A 16 -20.46 43.12 35.74
C SER A 16 -20.79 42.86 34.26
N ALA A 17 -21.94 42.24 33.96
CA ALA A 17 -22.39 41.98 32.59
C ALA A 17 -22.80 43.25 31.85
N GLN A 18 -23.39 44.22 32.55
CA GLN A 18 -23.70 45.53 31.97
C GLN A 18 -22.44 46.34 31.65
N ASN A 19 -21.40 46.25 32.48
CA ASN A 19 -20.13 46.97 32.27
C ASN A 19 -19.20 46.32 31.23
N HIS A 20 -19.34 45.02 30.98
CA HIS A 20 -18.53 44.27 30.02
C HIS A 20 -19.37 43.35 29.11
N PRO A 21 -20.26 43.89 28.26
CA PRO A 21 -21.22 43.11 27.49
C PRO A 21 -20.55 42.16 26.48
N HIS A 22 -19.42 42.56 25.88
CA HIS A 22 -18.65 41.69 24.98
C HIS A 22 -18.07 40.46 25.69
N PHE A 23 -17.57 40.63 26.93
CA PHE A 23 -17.01 39.53 27.71
C PHE A 23 -18.09 38.50 28.07
N PHE A 24 -19.26 38.96 28.51
CA PHE A 24 -20.39 38.08 28.83
C PHE A 24 -20.99 37.40 27.60
N PHE A 25 -21.05 38.09 26.45
CA PHE A 25 -21.46 37.48 25.20
C PHE A 25 -20.51 36.35 24.78
N VAL A 26 -19.19 36.55 24.91
CA VAL A 26 -18.19 35.49 24.63
C VAL A 26 -18.36 34.31 25.60
N LEU A 27 -18.55 34.57 26.91
CA LEU A 27 -18.78 33.49 27.89
C LEU A 27 -20.07 32.70 27.60
N LEU A 28 -21.16 33.39 27.25
CA LEU A 28 -22.41 32.73 26.88
C LEU A 28 -22.24 31.88 25.61
N LEU A 29 -21.54 32.39 24.59
CA LEU A 29 -21.23 31.63 23.38
C LEU A 29 -20.39 30.38 23.69
N LEU A 30 -19.39 30.49 24.55
CA LEU A 30 -18.57 29.35 24.99
C LEU A 30 -19.40 28.33 25.78
N PHE A 31 -20.29 28.78 26.66
CA PHE A 31 -21.17 27.91 27.44
C PHE A 31 -22.17 27.17 26.55
N VAL A 32 -22.85 27.88 25.63
CA VAL A 32 -23.78 27.25 24.69
C VAL A 32 -23.03 26.26 23.80
N SER A 33 -21.88 26.66 23.25
CA SER A 33 -21.08 25.81 22.36
C SER A 33 -20.57 24.55 23.08
N SER A 34 -20.05 24.68 24.30
CA SER A 34 -19.60 23.53 25.10
C SER A 34 -20.77 22.61 25.47
N THR A 35 -21.91 23.17 25.87
CA THR A 35 -23.12 22.37 26.17
C THR A 35 -23.60 21.63 24.93
N SER A 36 -23.66 22.29 23.77
CA SER A 36 -24.03 21.64 22.50
C SER A 36 -23.08 20.50 22.14
N VAL A 37 -21.76 20.68 22.32
CA VAL A 37 -20.76 19.62 22.08
C VAL A 37 -20.96 18.45 23.05
N LEU A 38 -21.21 18.71 24.33
CA LEU A 38 -21.45 17.66 25.33
C LEU A 38 -22.73 16.87 25.05
N VAL A 39 -23.83 17.57 24.72
CA VAL A 39 -25.10 16.94 24.33
C VAL A 39 -24.90 16.10 23.08
N TRP A 40 -24.31 16.66 22.02
CA TRP A 40 -23.99 15.93 20.81
C TRP A 40 -23.14 14.68 21.11
N ARG A 41 -22.09 14.81 21.90
CA ARG A 41 -21.20 13.70 22.27
C ARG A 41 -21.94 12.60 23.05
N LEU A 42 -22.80 12.97 23.99
CA LEU A 42 -23.63 12.03 24.76
C LEU A 42 -24.57 11.26 23.82
N PHE A 43 -25.25 11.95 22.91
CA PHE A 43 -26.14 11.32 21.94
C PHE A 43 -25.38 10.44 20.94
N SER A 44 -24.28 10.93 20.37
CA SER A 44 -23.52 10.22 19.32
C SER A 44 -22.79 8.98 19.83
N PHE A 45 -22.24 9.01 21.05
CA PHE A 45 -21.34 7.95 21.52
C PHE A 45 -21.85 7.16 22.73
N THR A 46 -22.97 7.57 23.34
CA THR A 46 -23.56 6.84 24.48
C THR A 46 -25.00 6.43 24.21
N LEU A 47 -25.92 7.38 24.01
CA LEU A 47 -27.34 7.06 23.85
C LEU A 47 -27.64 6.40 22.50
N GLY A 48 -27.08 6.90 21.40
CA GLY A 48 -27.26 6.33 20.06
C GLY A 48 -26.80 4.87 19.98
N PRO A 49 -25.55 4.56 20.38
CA PRO A 49 -25.07 3.17 20.43
C PRO A 49 -25.86 2.26 21.37
N TYR A 50 -26.47 2.80 22.43
CA TYR A 50 -27.36 2.04 23.32
C TYR A 50 -28.69 1.69 22.62
N LEU A 51 -29.29 2.65 21.90
CA LEU A 51 -30.55 2.44 21.16
C LEU A 51 -30.37 1.58 19.90
N HIS A 52 -29.17 1.59 19.30
CA HIS A 52 -28.83 0.87 18.08
C HIS A 52 -27.71 -0.15 18.31
N ALA A 53 -27.91 -1.05 19.28
CA ALA A 53 -26.88 -2.02 19.70
C ALA A 53 -26.40 -2.98 18.58
N SER A 54 -27.23 -3.19 17.55
CA SER A 54 -26.88 -3.97 16.36
C SER A 54 -25.96 -3.24 15.39
N GLU A 55 -25.72 -1.94 15.56
CA GLU A 55 -24.82 -1.16 14.71
C GLU A 55 -23.41 -1.10 15.31
N PRO A 56 -22.35 -1.01 14.47
CA PRO A 56 -21.00 -0.76 14.95
C PRO A 56 -20.91 0.53 15.78
N LYS A 57 -20.19 0.49 16.90
CA LYS A 57 -19.96 1.67 17.73
C LYS A 57 -18.94 2.60 17.06
N GLU A 58 -19.20 3.90 17.10
CA GLU A 58 -18.25 4.91 16.63
C GLU A 58 -17.26 5.26 17.74
N LEU A 59 -15.97 5.27 17.40
CA LEU A 59 -14.92 5.71 18.32
C LEU A 59 -15.19 7.18 18.71
N PRO A 60 -15.24 7.52 20.00
CA PRO A 60 -15.55 8.89 20.41
C PRO A 60 -14.42 9.88 20.08
N TYR A 61 -14.80 11.06 19.58
CA TYR A 61 -13.91 12.20 19.32
C TYR A 61 -14.54 13.52 19.76
N TRP A 62 -13.74 14.58 19.74
CA TRP A 62 -14.09 15.90 20.28
C TRP A 62 -14.25 16.99 19.22
N VAL A 63 -13.68 16.83 18.03
CA VAL A 63 -13.71 17.85 16.98
C VAL A 63 -14.63 17.39 15.85
N PRO A 64 -15.88 17.88 15.79
CA PRO A 64 -16.78 17.61 14.68
C PRO A 64 -16.13 17.97 13.33
N PHE A 65 -16.53 17.29 12.26
CA PHE A 65 -15.99 17.43 10.90
C PHE A 65 -14.55 17.01 10.67
N LEU A 66 -13.67 16.98 11.68
CA LEU A 66 -12.34 16.36 11.55
C LEU A 66 -12.39 14.87 11.92
N GLY A 67 -13.16 14.52 12.95
CA GLY A 67 -13.21 13.17 13.46
C GLY A 67 -11.83 12.74 13.97
N HIS A 68 -11.32 11.66 13.39
CA HIS A 68 -10.04 11.04 13.70
C HIS A 68 -8.97 11.33 12.65
N ALA A 69 -9.20 12.25 11.70
CA ALA A 69 -8.27 12.50 10.60
C ALA A 69 -6.83 12.76 11.07
N ILE A 70 -6.64 13.59 12.10
CA ILE A 70 -5.30 13.90 12.64
C ILE A 70 -4.63 12.65 13.22
N ALA A 71 -5.36 11.83 13.98
CA ALA A 71 -4.84 10.59 14.56
C ALA A 71 -4.50 9.58 13.45
N PHE A 72 -5.35 9.47 12.44
CA PHE A 72 -5.16 8.60 11.28
C PHE A 72 -3.89 8.95 10.51
N ILE A 73 -3.62 10.24 10.28
CA ILE A 73 -2.41 10.71 9.59
C ILE A 73 -1.16 10.42 10.42
N LYS A 74 -1.21 10.65 11.74
CA LYS A 74 -0.06 10.40 12.62
C LYS A 74 0.29 8.92 12.77
N GLY A 75 -0.69 8.03 12.61
CA GLY A 75 -0.52 6.59 12.68
C GLY A 75 -1.85 5.86 12.55
N GLN A 76 -2.17 5.38 11.35
CA GLN A 76 -3.43 4.68 11.09
C GLN A 76 -3.59 3.42 11.95
N ASP A 77 -2.52 2.63 12.09
CA ASP A 77 -2.56 1.39 12.85
C ASP A 77 -2.64 1.61 14.36
N ASP A 78 -2.02 2.68 14.86
CA ASP A 78 -2.13 3.08 16.26
C ASP A 78 -3.56 3.51 16.59
N LEU A 79 -4.22 4.25 15.68
CA LEU A 79 -5.63 4.61 15.82
C LEU A 79 -6.53 3.37 15.86
N PHE A 80 -6.32 2.40 14.98
CA PHE A 80 -7.12 1.16 14.96
C PHE A 80 -6.89 0.32 16.21
N THR A 81 -5.64 0.21 16.67
CA THR A 81 -5.28 -0.49 17.91
C THR A 81 -5.91 0.19 19.11
N TYR A 82 -5.81 1.53 19.20
CA TYR A 82 -6.46 2.32 20.24
C TYR A 82 -7.97 2.11 20.25
N ALA A 83 -8.62 2.15 19.08
CA ALA A 83 -10.05 1.94 18.96
C ALA A 83 -10.49 0.57 19.47
N ARG A 84 -9.76 -0.48 19.09
CA ARG A 84 -10.02 -1.84 19.57
C ARG A 84 -9.90 -1.94 21.08
N VAL A 85 -8.80 -1.45 21.65
CA VAL A 85 -8.56 -1.48 23.11
C VAL A 85 -9.63 -0.68 23.83
N TYR A 86 -10.03 0.48 23.30
CA TYR A 86 -11.12 1.30 23.85
C TYR A 86 -12.44 0.51 23.95
N PHE A 87 -12.74 -0.35 22.97
CA PHE A 87 -13.92 -1.20 22.98
C PHE A 87 -13.71 -2.58 23.66
N GLY A 88 -12.62 -2.76 24.42
CA GLY A 88 -12.34 -3.99 25.17
C GLY A 88 -11.77 -5.13 24.33
N ASP A 89 -11.22 -4.82 23.15
CA ASP A 89 -10.60 -5.74 22.20
C ASP A 89 -11.46 -6.95 21.78
N THR A 90 -12.79 -6.78 21.76
CA THR A 90 -13.76 -7.83 21.37
C THR A 90 -13.67 -8.24 19.90
N ARG A 91 -12.93 -7.48 19.09
CA ARG A 91 -12.82 -7.57 17.62
C ARG A 91 -14.13 -7.35 16.85
N GLU A 92 -15.20 -6.93 17.52
CA GLU A 92 -16.43 -6.51 16.83
C GLU A 92 -16.14 -5.34 15.86
N PRO A 93 -16.86 -5.25 14.72
CA PRO A 93 -16.76 -4.09 13.84
C PRO A 93 -17.05 -2.78 14.58
N PHE A 94 -16.24 -1.76 14.31
CA PHE A 94 -16.38 -0.40 14.86
C PHE A 94 -16.24 0.66 13.78
N ILE A 95 -16.59 1.91 14.08
CA ILE A 95 -16.51 3.04 13.14
C ILE A 95 -15.39 3.99 13.53
N VAL A 96 -14.59 4.35 12.54
CA VAL A 96 -13.68 5.50 12.58
C VAL A 96 -14.17 6.53 11.57
N THR A 97 -14.31 7.77 12.03
CA THR A 97 -14.71 8.90 11.19
C THR A 97 -13.49 9.68 10.73
N LEU A 98 -13.32 9.87 9.42
CA LEU A 98 -12.27 10.67 8.79
C LEU A 98 -12.92 11.81 8.01
N GLY A 99 -12.83 13.03 8.55
CA GLY A 99 -13.51 14.16 7.91
C GLY A 99 -15.04 14.00 7.98
N ARG A 100 -15.67 13.92 6.80
CA ARG A 100 -17.10 13.61 6.63
C ARG A 100 -17.40 12.14 6.37
N GLU A 101 -16.37 11.33 6.13
CA GLU A 101 -16.53 9.91 5.82
C GLU A 101 -16.50 9.07 7.09
N LYS A 102 -17.39 8.06 7.16
CA LYS A 102 -17.35 7.01 8.16
C LYS A 102 -16.80 5.74 7.54
N LEU A 103 -15.86 5.11 8.24
CA LEU A 103 -15.26 3.84 7.85
C LEU A 103 -15.59 2.77 8.89
N TYR A 104 -16.18 1.67 8.44
CA TYR A 104 -16.30 0.47 9.25
C TYR A 104 -14.97 -0.28 9.26
N ILE A 105 -14.40 -0.53 10.43
CA ILE A 105 -13.12 -1.19 10.57
C ILE A 105 -13.33 -2.65 10.99
N LEU A 106 -12.77 -3.58 10.21
CA LEU A 106 -12.81 -5.02 10.52
C LEU A 106 -11.42 -5.50 10.96
N THR A 107 -11.34 -6.08 12.16
CA THR A 107 -10.07 -6.53 12.76
C THR A 107 -10.07 -7.99 13.21
N ALA A 108 -11.21 -8.68 13.08
CA ALA A 108 -11.31 -10.14 13.16
C ALA A 108 -11.10 -10.77 11.78
N TYR A 109 -10.29 -11.83 11.69
CA TYR A 109 -10.05 -12.48 10.39
C TYR A 109 -11.32 -13.11 9.80
N GLN A 110 -12.25 -13.58 10.65
CA GLN A 110 -13.53 -14.16 10.24
C GLN A 110 -14.41 -13.12 9.53
N ASP A 111 -14.49 -11.92 10.08
CA ASP A 111 -15.24 -10.80 9.51
C ASP A 111 -14.63 -10.35 8.18
N VAL A 112 -13.31 -10.31 8.10
CA VAL A 112 -12.60 -10.00 6.86
C VAL A 112 -12.89 -11.07 5.79
N ILE A 113 -12.89 -12.36 6.14
CA ILE A 113 -13.28 -13.43 5.19
C ILE A 113 -14.74 -13.26 4.73
N ALA A 114 -15.65 -12.96 5.65
CA ALA A 114 -17.06 -12.74 5.32
C ALA A 114 -17.20 -11.57 4.33
N ALA A 115 -16.49 -10.47 4.58
CA ALA A 115 -16.45 -9.32 3.68
C ALA A 115 -15.88 -9.67 2.29
N TYR A 116 -14.86 -10.53 2.22
CA TYR A 116 -14.32 -11.00 0.94
C TYR A 116 -15.28 -11.86 0.12
N LYS A 117 -16.09 -12.68 0.78
CA LYS A 117 -17.05 -13.58 0.14
C LYS A 117 -18.32 -12.85 -0.33
N ASN A 118 -18.64 -11.74 0.31
CA ASN A 118 -19.87 -10.98 0.08
C ASN A 118 -19.67 -9.91 -1.01
N LEU A 119 -19.77 -10.31 -2.27
CA LEU A 119 -19.55 -9.39 -3.42
C LEU A 119 -20.81 -8.58 -3.80
N THR A 120 -21.99 -8.95 -3.29
CA THR A 120 -23.27 -8.33 -3.66
C THR A 120 -23.58 -7.09 -2.85
N THR A 121 -23.24 -7.09 -1.55
CA THR A 121 -23.54 -5.96 -0.65
C THR A 121 -22.29 -5.17 -0.24
N LEU A 122 -21.09 -5.78 -0.39
CA LEU A 122 -19.80 -5.14 -0.16
C LEU A 122 -19.01 -5.09 -1.47
N ASN A 123 -19.17 -4.00 -2.21
CA ASN A 123 -18.67 -3.88 -3.57
C ASN A 123 -17.24 -3.30 -3.60
N TYR A 124 -16.35 -3.94 -4.34
CA TYR A 124 -14.97 -3.45 -4.56
C TYR A 124 -14.87 -2.47 -5.73
N GLY A 125 -15.63 -2.69 -6.81
CA GLY A 125 -15.62 -1.86 -8.01
C GLY A 125 -15.95 -0.40 -7.74
N GLU A 126 -16.93 -0.13 -6.87
CA GLU A 126 -17.28 1.22 -6.44
C GLU A 126 -16.09 1.98 -5.82
N VAL A 127 -15.30 1.29 -4.98
CA VAL A 127 -14.09 1.89 -4.37
C VAL A 127 -13.04 2.22 -5.43
N ILE A 128 -12.83 1.32 -6.40
CA ILE A 128 -11.85 1.55 -7.46
C ILE A 128 -12.33 2.60 -8.45
N ARG A 129 -13.65 2.73 -8.67
CA ARG A 129 -14.23 3.78 -9.49
C ARG A 129 -13.97 5.16 -8.88
N ASP A 130 -14.24 5.32 -7.59
CA ASP A 130 -13.92 6.56 -6.84
C ASP A 130 -12.42 6.88 -6.92
N LEU A 131 -11.58 5.85 -6.73
CA LEU A 131 -10.13 6.00 -6.78
C LEU A 131 -9.65 6.42 -8.17
N ALA A 132 -10.15 5.79 -9.23
CA ALA A 132 -9.77 6.12 -10.60
C ALA A 132 -10.13 7.57 -10.96
N GLY A 133 -11.29 8.06 -10.52
CA GLY A 133 -11.62 9.48 -10.64
C GLY A 133 -10.66 10.39 -9.87
N SER A 134 -10.21 9.97 -8.69
CA SER A 134 -9.24 10.73 -7.87
C SER A 134 -7.86 10.83 -8.52
N PHE A 135 -7.47 9.82 -9.30
CA PHE A 135 -6.26 9.81 -10.14
C PHE A 135 -6.41 10.62 -11.44
N GLY A 136 -7.61 11.14 -11.73
CA GLY A 136 -7.86 11.99 -12.89
C GLY A 136 -8.43 11.27 -14.11
N LEU A 137 -8.91 10.02 -13.97
CA LEU A 137 -9.65 9.37 -15.05
C LEU A 137 -10.93 10.17 -15.34
N SER A 138 -11.14 10.53 -16.61
CA SER A 138 -12.27 11.36 -16.99
C SER A 138 -13.60 10.63 -16.74
N LYS A 139 -14.70 11.39 -16.64
CA LYS A 139 -16.04 10.80 -16.56
C LYS A 139 -16.34 9.91 -17.76
N SER A 140 -15.93 10.31 -18.97
CA SER A 140 -16.11 9.49 -20.17
C SER A 140 -15.29 8.20 -20.10
N GLY A 141 -14.05 8.28 -19.62
CA GLY A 141 -13.19 7.12 -19.39
C GLY A 141 -13.76 6.15 -18.37
N LEU A 142 -14.30 6.67 -17.26
CA LEU A 142 -15.03 5.87 -16.25
C LEU A 142 -16.27 5.20 -16.86
N ASP A 143 -17.11 5.95 -17.58
CA ASP A 143 -18.33 5.41 -18.19
C ASP A 143 -18.00 4.29 -19.20
N LYS A 144 -16.92 4.44 -19.98
CA LYS A 144 -16.43 3.40 -20.91
C LYS A 144 -15.85 2.19 -20.19
N LEU A 145 -15.04 2.41 -19.15
CA LEU A 145 -14.39 1.33 -18.39
C LEU A 145 -15.41 0.41 -17.69
N TYR A 146 -16.49 1.01 -17.17
CA TYR A 146 -17.57 0.31 -16.47
C TYR A 146 -18.80 0.02 -17.35
N ALA A 147 -18.70 0.25 -18.67
CA ALA A 147 -19.80 -0.01 -19.58
C ALA A 147 -20.25 -1.48 -19.47
N PRO A 148 -21.56 -1.76 -19.36
CA PRO A 148 -22.07 -3.12 -19.30
C PRO A 148 -22.02 -3.77 -20.68
N ASN A 149 -21.68 -5.06 -20.71
CA ASN A 149 -21.68 -5.90 -21.92
C ASN A 149 -20.99 -5.25 -23.14
N PRO A 150 -19.74 -4.76 -23.00
CA PRO A 150 -19.03 -4.16 -24.11
C PRO A 150 -18.76 -5.20 -25.21
N MET A 151 -18.94 -4.79 -26.46
CA MET A 151 -18.60 -5.59 -27.63
C MET A 151 -17.18 -5.25 -28.06
N PHE A 152 -16.31 -6.25 -28.04
CA PHE A 152 -14.94 -6.16 -28.52
C PHE A 152 -14.81 -6.89 -29.87
N LYS A 153 -13.63 -6.76 -30.48
CA LYS A 153 -13.25 -7.48 -31.69
C LYS A 153 -12.17 -8.53 -31.39
N ASP A 154 -12.05 -9.48 -32.31
CA ASP A 154 -10.92 -10.41 -32.43
C ASP A 154 -10.58 -11.17 -31.14
N GLU A 155 -9.31 -11.14 -30.72
CA GLU A 155 -8.81 -11.83 -29.55
C GLU A 155 -9.46 -11.33 -28.26
N ILE A 156 -9.69 -10.03 -28.11
CA ILE A 156 -10.28 -9.49 -26.87
C ILE A 156 -11.71 -10.01 -26.69
N GLN A 157 -12.48 -10.13 -27.77
CA GLN A 157 -13.82 -10.74 -27.69
C GLN A 157 -13.75 -12.22 -27.32
N ARG A 158 -12.76 -12.96 -27.83
CA ARG A 158 -12.52 -14.37 -27.44
C ARG A 158 -12.12 -14.50 -25.98
N LEU A 159 -11.38 -13.54 -25.44
CA LEU A 159 -11.00 -13.48 -24.03
C LEU A 159 -12.15 -13.02 -23.12
N ASN A 160 -13.22 -12.43 -23.67
CA ASN A 160 -14.38 -11.94 -22.93
C ASN A 160 -15.72 -12.61 -23.34
N PRO A 161 -15.85 -13.95 -23.21
CA PRO A 161 -17.08 -14.65 -23.59
C PRO A 161 -18.28 -14.30 -22.72
N GLN A 162 -18.05 -13.77 -21.51
CA GLN A 162 -19.08 -13.41 -20.54
C GLN A 162 -19.51 -11.94 -20.64
N LEU A 163 -19.01 -11.18 -21.62
CA LEU A 163 -19.32 -9.76 -21.81
C LEU A 163 -19.06 -8.93 -20.55
N LYS A 164 -17.99 -9.23 -19.82
CA LYS A 164 -17.55 -8.46 -18.65
C LYS A 164 -17.26 -7.02 -19.07
N SER A 165 -17.51 -6.07 -18.15
CA SER A 165 -16.99 -4.71 -18.27
C SER A 165 -15.47 -4.72 -18.44
N LEU A 166 -14.88 -3.68 -19.04
CA LEU A 166 -13.41 -3.62 -19.16
C LEU A 166 -12.74 -3.55 -17.78
N PHE A 167 -13.41 -2.95 -16.79
CA PHE A 167 -12.98 -2.98 -15.39
C PHE A 167 -12.74 -4.41 -14.87
N ASP A 168 -13.72 -5.30 -15.05
CA ASP A 168 -13.64 -6.69 -14.59
C ASP A 168 -12.71 -7.53 -15.47
N LEU A 169 -12.78 -7.34 -16.79
CA LEU A 169 -11.96 -8.04 -17.78
C LEU A 169 -10.47 -7.77 -17.58
N LYS A 170 -10.09 -6.57 -17.14
CA LYS A 170 -8.71 -6.23 -16.79
C LYS A 170 -8.11 -7.20 -15.77
N SER A 171 -8.91 -7.67 -14.80
CA SER A 171 -8.44 -8.67 -13.83
C SER A 171 -8.02 -9.96 -14.54
N ASP A 172 -8.79 -10.41 -15.53
CA ASP A 172 -8.48 -11.60 -16.32
C ASP A 172 -7.16 -11.42 -17.11
N PHE A 173 -6.94 -10.23 -17.69
CA PHE A 173 -5.67 -9.93 -18.35
C PHE A 173 -4.48 -10.03 -17.39
N TYR A 174 -4.60 -9.54 -16.15
CA TYR A 174 -3.54 -9.72 -15.16
C TYR A 174 -3.32 -11.19 -14.81
N HIS A 175 -4.39 -11.98 -14.65
CA HIS A 175 -4.27 -13.41 -14.38
C HIS A 175 -3.58 -14.14 -15.54
N ILE A 176 -3.90 -13.78 -16.78
CA ILE A 176 -3.22 -14.35 -17.96
C ILE A 176 -1.74 -13.99 -17.92
N GLN A 177 -1.37 -12.71 -17.83
CA GLN A 177 0.03 -12.29 -17.87
C GLN A 177 0.86 -12.83 -16.70
N LEU A 178 0.32 -12.82 -15.48
CA LEU A 178 1.08 -12.98 -14.24
C LEU A 178 0.83 -14.31 -13.53
N GLN A 179 -0.04 -15.17 -14.06
CA GLN A 179 -0.35 -16.48 -13.45
C GLN A 179 -0.48 -17.63 -14.44
N HIS A 180 -0.79 -17.36 -15.72
CA HIS A 180 -0.78 -18.43 -16.73
C HIS A 180 0.67 -18.89 -16.99
N PRO A 181 0.98 -20.20 -16.96
CA PRO A 181 2.36 -20.70 -16.95
C PRO A 181 3.25 -20.13 -18.07
N GLU A 182 2.74 -20.06 -19.30
CA GLU A 182 3.49 -19.54 -20.45
C GLU A 182 3.86 -18.05 -20.29
N GLN A 183 2.85 -17.21 -20.07
CA GLN A 183 3.04 -15.76 -19.92
C GLN A 183 3.82 -15.40 -18.64
N LEU A 184 3.58 -16.15 -17.56
CA LEU A 184 4.30 -16.01 -16.31
C LEU A 184 5.80 -16.31 -16.51
N THR A 185 6.13 -17.38 -17.23
CA THR A 185 7.52 -17.74 -17.53
C THR A 185 8.22 -16.65 -18.34
N ILE A 186 7.54 -16.09 -19.35
CA ILE A 186 8.08 -15.00 -20.18
C ILE A 186 8.40 -13.77 -19.32
N ILE A 187 7.43 -13.30 -18.53
CA ILE A 187 7.63 -12.08 -17.73
C ILE A 187 8.65 -12.30 -16.61
N GLN A 188 8.68 -13.48 -15.98
CA GLN A 188 9.68 -13.84 -14.97
C GLN A 188 11.09 -13.90 -15.53
N ALA A 189 11.28 -14.49 -16.72
CA ALA A 189 12.57 -14.52 -17.40
C ALA A 189 13.04 -13.10 -17.75
N LYS A 190 12.11 -12.24 -18.16
CA LYS A 190 12.40 -10.83 -18.45
C LYS A 190 12.84 -10.06 -17.20
N PHE A 191 12.12 -10.18 -16.09
CA PHE A 191 12.53 -9.56 -14.82
C PHE A 191 13.88 -10.09 -14.33
N LEU A 192 14.09 -11.41 -14.38
CA LEU A 192 15.38 -12.02 -14.03
C LEU A 192 16.53 -11.41 -14.85
N SER A 193 16.39 -11.37 -16.17
CA SER A 193 17.41 -10.79 -17.06
C SER A 193 17.67 -9.31 -16.77
N LEU A 194 16.62 -8.51 -16.56
CA LEU A 194 16.73 -7.09 -16.28
C LEU A 194 17.42 -6.80 -14.93
N ILE A 195 17.06 -7.55 -13.89
CA ILE A 195 17.65 -7.41 -12.55
C ILE A 195 19.10 -7.92 -12.56
N ASP A 196 19.36 -9.07 -13.17
CA ASP A 196 20.71 -9.62 -13.33
C ASP A 196 21.66 -8.62 -13.99
N ASN A 197 21.21 -8.01 -15.10
CA ASN A 197 22.00 -7.02 -15.85
C ASN A 197 22.22 -5.72 -15.06
N ALA A 198 21.19 -5.22 -14.38
CA ALA A 198 21.30 -4.02 -13.54
C ALA A 198 22.23 -4.21 -12.33
N MET A 199 22.48 -5.47 -11.96
CA MET A 199 23.37 -5.86 -10.87
C MET A 199 24.72 -6.35 -11.40
N ARG A 200 25.16 -5.98 -12.60
CA ARG A 200 26.56 -6.18 -13.06
C ARG A 200 27.39 -4.97 -12.61
N ALA A 201 28.66 -5.18 -12.25
CA ALA A 201 29.52 -4.13 -11.69
C ALA A 201 29.58 -2.86 -12.54
N GLU A 202 29.70 -3.04 -13.86
CA GLU A 202 29.77 -1.97 -14.86
C GLU A 202 28.44 -1.25 -15.10
N MET A 203 27.34 -1.84 -14.63
CA MET A 203 25.96 -1.42 -14.91
C MET A 203 25.22 -0.98 -13.65
N LEU A 204 25.93 -0.79 -12.54
CA LEU A 204 25.31 -0.31 -11.30
C LEU A 204 24.59 1.03 -11.56
N PRO A 205 23.36 1.21 -11.06
CA PRO A 205 22.60 2.42 -11.33
C PRO A 205 23.28 3.68 -10.81
N ASP A 206 23.22 4.77 -11.58
CA ASP A 206 23.63 6.10 -11.11
C ASP A 206 22.78 6.57 -9.91
N GLY A 207 23.34 7.48 -9.11
CA GLY A 207 22.61 8.16 -8.02
C GLY A 207 22.38 7.33 -6.75
N ILE A 208 22.93 6.11 -6.69
CA ILE A 208 22.87 5.24 -5.50
C ILE A 208 23.99 5.53 -4.48
N SER A 209 25.07 6.19 -4.89
CA SER A 209 26.21 6.49 -4.01
C SER A 209 25.80 7.43 -2.87
N ILE A 210 26.37 7.22 -1.68
CA ILE A 210 26.14 8.07 -0.51
C ILE A 210 27.16 9.23 -0.53
N PRO A 211 26.72 10.50 -0.56
CA PRO A 211 27.64 11.65 -0.52
C PRO A 211 28.50 11.63 0.75
N GLY A 212 29.80 11.88 0.60
CA GLY A 212 30.75 11.96 1.72
C GLY A 212 31.47 10.66 2.09
N HIS A 213 31.21 9.55 1.38
CA HIS A 213 32.04 8.35 1.45
C HIS A 213 33.08 8.36 0.31
N GLU A 214 34.37 8.17 0.65
CA GLU A 214 35.49 8.19 -0.31
C GLU A 214 35.51 6.95 -1.24
N GLU A 215 34.81 5.87 -0.87
CA GLU A 215 34.75 4.62 -1.63
C GLU A 215 33.54 4.62 -2.61
N LYS A 216 33.80 4.52 -3.92
CA LYS A 216 32.76 4.38 -4.97
C LYS A 216 31.80 3.19 -4.77
N THR A 217 32.13 2.27 -3.87
CA THR A 217 31.41 1.03 -3.56
C THR A 217 30.40 1.15 -2.42
N THR A 218 30.36 2.28 -1.71
CA THR A 218 29.37 2.51 -0.63
C THR A 218 28.09 3.13 -1.19
N VAL A 219 26.98 2.41 -1.08
CA VAL A 219 25.71 2.77 -1.72
C VAL A 219 24.53 2.70 -0.74
N SER A 220 23.49 3.46 -1.08
CA SER A 220 22.16 3.43 -0.48
C SER A 220 21.43 2.16 -0.90
N LEU A 221 21.12 1.27 0.04
CA LEU A 221 20.36 0.05 -0.24
C LEU A 221 18.95 0.40 -0.73
N TYR A 222 18.28 1.37 -0.12
CA TYR A 222 16.93 1.75 -0.53
C TYR A 222 16.89 2.30 -1.95
N LYS A 223 17.81 3.21 -2.32
CA LYS A 223 17.91 3.72 -3.70
C LYS A 223 18.32 2.64 -4.69
N LEU A 224 19.23 1.73 -4.31
CA LEU A 224 19.58 0.59 -5.16
C LEU A 224 18.35 -0.27 -5.46
N CYS A 225 17.56 -0.63 -4.44
CA CYS A 225 16.29 -1.33 -4.61
C CYS A 225 15.35 -0.56 -5.55
N GLN A 226 15.13 0.74 -5.32
CA GLN A 226 14.26 1.56 -6.18
C GLN A 226 14.73 1.56 -7.64
N GLN A 227 16.01 1.86 -7.87
CA GLN A 227 16.58 1.95 -9.22
C GLN A 227 16.46 0.63 -9.97
N VAL A 228 16.80 -0.50 -9.33
CA VAL A 228 16.79 -1.82 -9.97
C VAL A 228 15.38 -2.27 -10.28
N PHE A 229 14.48 -2.24 -9.29
CA PHE A 229 13.12 -2.79 -9.46
C PHE A 229 12.23 -1.90 -10.30
N VAL A 230 12.27 -0.58 -10.13
CA VAL A 230 11.38 0.33 -10.89
C VAL A 230 11.81 0.37 -12.36
N LYS A 231 13.12 0.46 -12.67
CA LYS A 231 13.60 0.34 -14.06
C LYS A 231 13.26 -1.03 -14.65
N ALA A 232 13.46 -2.13 -13.90
CA ALA A 232 13.11 -3.45 -14.37
C ALA A 232 11.60 -3.56 -14.66
N GLY A 233 10.73 -3.02 -13.80
CA GLY A 233 9.29 -2.98 -14.02
C GLY A 233 8.87 -2.18 -15.25
N LEU A 234 9.39 -0.96 -15.40
CA LEU A 234 9.12 -0.11 -16.57
C LEU A 234 9.54 -0.80 -17.87
N ARG A 235 10.76 -1.36 -17.91
CA ARG A 235 11.25 -2.13 -19.07
C ARG A 235 10.48 -3.42 -19.30
N ALA A 236 10.11 -4.13 -18.23
CA ALA A 236 9.38 -5.39 -18.30
C ALA A 236 8.01 -5.21 -18.94
N PHE A 237 7.30 -4.15 -18.61
CA PHE A 237 5.95 -3.89 -19.11
C PHE A 237 5.91 -3.05 -20.40
N PHE A 238 6.73 -2.01 -20.54
CA PHE A 238 6.68 -1.07 -21.66
C PHE A 238 7.82 -1.21 -22.67
N GLY A 239 8.81 -2.07 -22.39
CA GLY A 239 10.01 -2.14 -23.21
C GLY A 239 10.98 -0.98 -22.94
N GLU A 240 12.10 -0.95 -23.66
CA GLU A 240 13.17 0.04 -23.42
C GLU A 240 12.74 1.46 -23.81
N GLN A 241 11.89 1.57 -24.84
CA GLN A 241 11.55 2.84 -25.47
C GLN A 241 10.98 3.87 -24.48
N ILE A 242 10.24 3.43 -23.45
CA ILE A 242 9.64 4.33 -22.47
C ILE A 242 10.68 5.08 -21.62
N LEU A 243 11.84 4.48 -21.37
CA LEU A 243 12.92 5.13 -20.62
C LEU A 243 13.82 5.96 -21.55
N THR A 244 13.96 5.54 -22.81
CA THR A 244 14.72 6.31 -23.81
C THR A 244 14.07 7.65 -24.14
N MET A 245 12.73 7.70 -24.15
CA MET A 245 12.00 8.94 -24.47
C MET A 245 11.98 9.98 -23.34
N ASP A 246 12.14 9.53 -22.10
CA ASP A 246 12.08 10.39 -20.92
C ASP A 246 13.09 9.89 -19.86
N PRO A 247 14.31 10.45 -19.85
CA PRO A 247 15.33 10.11 -18.86
C PRO A 247 14.90 10.39 -17.42
N ASP A 248 13.96 11.34 -17.21
CA ASP A 248 13.47 11.73 -15.88
C ASP A 248 12.27 10.88 -15.43
N LEU A 249 11.77 9.97 -16.28
CA LEU A 249 10.59 9.13 -15.99
C LEU A 249 10.74 8.39 -14.67
N LEU A 250 11.92 7.84 -14.41
CA LEU A 250 12.18 7.08 -13.19
C LEU A 250 12.05 7.95 -11.94
N SER A 251 12.70 9.12 -11.91
CA SER A 251 12.61 10.05 -10.78
C SER A 251 11.19 10.54 -10.59
N ASN A 252 10.51 10.92 -11.67
CA ASN A 252 9.11 11.34 -11.60
C ASN A 252 8.21 10.21 -11.07
N PHE A 253 8.48 8.96 -11.47
CA PHE A 253 7.74 7.80 -11.00
C PHE A 253 7.97 7.55 -9.51
N ILE A 254 9.21 7.60 -9.04
CA ILE A 254 9.55 7.42 -7.62
C ILE A 254 8.95 8.52 -6.77
N ASP A 255 9.04 9.79 -7.20
CA ASP A 255 8.44 10.93 -6.50
C ASP A 255 6.92 10.79 -6.40
N PHE A 256 6.29 10.34 -7.48
CA PHE A 256 4.87 10.03 -7.46
C PHE A 256 4.55 8.89 -6.50
N ASP A 257 5.24 7.75 -6.60
CA ASP A 257 4.99 6.57 -5.78
C ASP A 257 5.13 6.86 -4.28
N ASN A 258 6.16 7.63 -3.87
CA ASN A 258 6.37 8.05 -2.49
C ASN A 258 5.25 8.95 -1.94
N ASN A 259 4.54 9.68 -2.81
CA ASN A 259 3.52 10.65 -2.42
C ASN A 259 2.10 10.26 -2.82
N ASN A 260 1.91 9.12 -3.50
CA ASN A 260 0.62 8.74 -4.07
C ASN A 260 -0.48 8.60 -3.00
N TRP A 261 -0.12 8.31 -1.74
CA TRP A 261 -1.04 8.21 -0.61
C TRP A 261 -1.92 9.47 -0.48
N MET A 262 -1.39 10.64 -0.84
CA MET A 262 -2.15 11.88 -0.85
C MET A 262 -3.36 11.81 -1.80
N ILE A 263 -3.24 11.12 -2.93
CA ILE A 263 -4.34 10.91 -3.88
C ILE A 263 -5.30 9.85 -3.34
N TRP A 264 -4.79 8.73 -2.81
CA TRP A 264 -5.61 7.65 -2.24
C TRP A 264 -6.56 8.14 -1.12
N TYR A 265 -6.11 9.11 -0.32
CA TYR A 265 -6.88 9.66 0.79
C TYR A 265 -7.50 11.03 0.48
N ASN A 266 -7.56 11.44 -0.78
CA ASN A 266 -8.16 12.72 -1.21
C ASN A 266 -7.60 13.94 -0.45
N TRP A 267 -6.28 13.97 -0.24
CA TRP A 267 -5.60 15.05 0.47
C TRP A 267 -5.82 16.41 -0.23
N PRO A 268 -6.23 17.45 0.49
CA PRO A 268 -6.42 18.77 -0.11
C PRO A 268 -5.10 19.33 -0.64
N LYS A 269 -5.07 19.68 -1.94
CA LYS A 269 -3.88 20.20 -2.65
C LYS A 269 -2.64 19.31 -2.47
N ALA A 270 -2.46 18.37 -3.40
CA ALA A 270 -1.35 17.40 -3.36
C ALA A 270 -0.35 17.58 -4.54
N PRO A 271 0.30 18.74 -4.72
CA PRO A 271 1.25 18.94 -5.82
C PRO A 271 2.42 17.95 -5.78
N GLN A 272 2.86 17.56 -4.58
CA GLN A 272 3.93 16.56 -4.39
C GLN A 272 3.58 15.19 -4.99
N ALA A 273 2.29 14.87 -5.12
CA ALA A 273 1.84 13.66 -5.78
C ALA A 273 1.40 13.93 -7.22
N ARG A 274 0.64 15.02 -7.45
CA ARG A 274 0.00 15.30 -8.74
C ARG A 274 0.96 15.79 -9.81
N ASP A 275 1.95 16.62 -9.45
CA ASP A 275 2.92 17.13 -10.42
C ASP A 275 3.78 16.00 -11.01
N PRO A 276 4.40 15.11 -10.21
CA PRO A 276 5.12 13.96 -10.76
C PRO A 276 4.16 12.97 -11.46
N MET A 277 2.96 12.74 -10.95
CA MET A 277 1.94 11.90 -11.62
C MET A 277 1.64 12.40 -13.04
N GLU A 278 1.43 13.70 -13.22
CA GLU A 278 1.12 14.30 -14.53
C GLU A 278 2.30 14.17 -15.50
N LYS A 279 3.55 14.28 -15.01
CA LYS A 279 4.74 14.03 -15.83
C LYS A 279 4.79 12.58 -16.31
N VAL A 280 4.61 11.61 -15.40
CA VAL A 280 4.59 10.18 -15.76
C VAL A 280 3.45 9.89 -16.74
N LYS A 281 2.25 10.44 -16.50
CA LYS A 281 1.10 10.33 -17.41
C LYS A 281 1.45 10.82 -18.81
N LYS A 282 2.03 12.02 -18.94
CA LYS A 282 2.43 12.60 -20.24
C LYS A 282 3.44 11.74 -20.99
N THR A 283 4.35 11.10 -20.27
CA THR A 283 5.30 10.16 -20.88
C THR A 283 4.58 8.92 -21.40
N ILE A 284 3.63 8.36 -20.63
CA ILE A 284 2.80 7.24 -21.10
C ILE A 284 1.93 7.66 -22.30
N GLU A 285 1.32 8.84 -22.28
CA GLU A 285 0.57 9.39 -23.42
C GLU A 285 1.45 9.46 -24.68
N SER A 286 2.65 10.03 -24.55
CA SER A 286 3.62 10.14 -25.65
C SER A 286 4.02 8.75 -26.17
N TYR A 287 4.27 7.80 -25.27
CA TYR A 287 4.52 6.40 -25.61
C TYR A 287 3.37 5.77 -26.40
N LEU A 288 2.11 6.03 -26.01
CA LEU A 288 0.93 5.50 -26.69
C LEU A 288 0.78 6.01 -28.13
N THR A 289 1.33 7.19 -28.47
CA THR A 289 1.30 7.72 -29.84
C THR A 289 2.28 7.03 -30.80
N LEU A 290 3.27 6.30 -30.27
CA LEU A 290 4.26 5.61 -31.11
C LEU A 290 3.63 4.41 -31.84
N PRO A 291 4.06 4.11 -33.09
CA PRO A 291 3.75 2.84 -33.73
C PRO A 291 4.12 1.65 -32.83
N LYS A 292 3.32 0.58 -32.84
CA LYS A 292 3.63 -0.63 -32.04
C LYS A 292 4.99 -1.25 -32.42
N THR A 293 5.45 -1.07 -33.65
CA THR A 293 6.78 -1.50 -34.13
C THR A 293 7.93 -0.80 -33.42
N ASP A 294 7.70 0.43 -32.95
CA ASP A 294 8.70 1.28 -32.30
C ASP A 294 8.66 1.11 -30.77
N ARG A 295 7.83 0.18 -30.29
CA ARG A 295 7.66 -0.18 -28.89
C ARG A 295 8.03 -1.65 -28.64
N PRO A 296 9.23 -2.10 -29.06
CA PRO A 296 9.59 -3.50 -28.96
C PRO A 296 9.69 -3.93 -27.50
N GLY A 297 9.25 -5.16 -27.24
CA GLY A 297 9.34 -5.77 -25.92
C GLY A 297 8.26 -5.32 -24.93
N ALA A 298 7.26 -4.52 -25.31
CA ALA A 298 6.09 -4.31 -24.45
C ALA A 298 5.44 -5.65 -24.05
N ALA A 299 5.04 -5.79 -22.79
CA ALA A 299 4.38 -7.00 -22.31
C ALA A 299 3.01 -7.17 -23.00
N TRP A 300 2.59 -8.43 -23.15
CA TRP A 300 1.27 -8.77 -23.70
C TRP A 300 0.16 -8.00 -22.99
N LEU A 301 0.24 -7.88 -21.66
CA LEU A 301 -0.71 -7.13 -20.84
C LEU A 301 -0.87 -5.66 -21.27
N ILE A 302 0.23 -4.93 -21.52
CA ILE A 302 0.17 -3.52 -21.90
C ILE A 302 -0.49 -3.38 -23.27
N SER A 303 -0.04 -4.19 -24.24
CA SER A 303 -0.59 -4.19 -25.59
C SER A 303 -2.08 -4.55 -25.63
N THR A 304 -2.49 -5.57 -24.86
CA THR A 304 -3.89 -6.03 -24.80
C THR A 304 -4.78 -5.03 -24.06
N MET A 305 -4.30 -4.44 -22.96
CA MET A 305 -5.03 -3.39 -22.26
C MET A 305 -5.20 -2.14 -23.12
N GLU A 306 -4.15 -1.68 -23.81
CA GLU A 306 -4.24 -0.55 -24.73
C GLU A 306 -5.27 -0.84 -25.83
N GLU A 307 -5.18 -1.99 -26.49
CA GLU A 307 -6.08 -2.38 -27.57
C GLU A 307 -7.55 -2.42 -27.12
N ALA A 308 -7.83 -3.03 -25.96
CA ALA A 308 -9.19 -3.07 -25.42
C ALA A 308 -9.75 -1.68 -25.12
N GLN A 309 -8.92 -0.78 -24.58
CA GLN A 309 -9.34 0.59 -24.30
C GLN A 309 -9.57 1.39 -25.59
N ARG A 310 -8.73 1.21 -26.61
CA ARG A 310 -8.91 1.83 -27.93
C ARG A 310 -10.19 1.36 -28.63
N GLN A 311 -10.55 0.08 -28.51
CA GLN A 311 -11.81 -0.44 -29.07
C GLN A 311 -13.07 0.18 -28.42
N LEU A 312 -12.97 0.67 -27.18
CA LEU A 312 -14.03 1.44 -26.52
C LEU A 312 -13.96 2.94 -26.81
N GLY A 313 -13.01 3.38 -27.64
CA GLY A 313 -12.79 4.79 -27.97
C GLY A 313 -12.32 5.62 -26.77
N MET A 314 -11.56 5.03 -25.84
CA MET A 314 -10.92 5.79 -24.76
C MET A 314 -9.82 6.69 -25.33
N GLU A 315 -9.70 7.89 -24.77
CA GLU A 315 -8.66 8.86 -25.14
C GLU A 315 -7.31 8.48 -24.53
N ASP A 316 -6.20 8.85 -25.17
CA ASP A 316 -4.86 8.47 -24.73
C ASP A 316 -4.57 8.87 -23.27
N GLY A 317 -5.11 10.00 -22.80
CA GLY A 317 -4.95 10.40 -21.40
C GLY A 317 -5.68 9.52 -20.39
N ASP A 318 -6.87 9.03 -20.73
CA ASP A 318 -7.58 8.06 -19.90
C ASP A 318 -6.88 6.70 -19.92
N ILE A 319 -6.40 6.27 -21.09
CA ILE A 319 -5.59 5.05 -21.25
C ILE A 319 -4.33 5.15 -20.39
N ALA A 320 -3.63 6.28 -20.44
CA ALA A 320 -2.43 6.53 -19.66
C ALA A 320 -2.70 6.46 -18.15
N ILE A 321 -3.81 7.02 -17.66
CA ILE A 321 -4.19 6.90 -16.24
C ILE A 321 -4.46 5.45 -15.84
N VAL A 322 -5.20 4.67 -16.65
CA VAL A 322 -5.46 3.25 -16.34
C VAL A 322 -4.17 2.43 -16.31
N LEU A 323 -3.24 2.68 -17.24
CA LEU A 323 -1.92 2.05 -17.25
C LEU A 323 -1.05 2.51 -16.08
N LEU A 324 -1.08 3.80 -15.73
CA LEU A 324 -0.36 4.35 -14.59
C LEU A 324 -0.81 3.70 -13.28
N MET A 325 -2.12 3.67 -13.01
CA MET A 325 -2.70 3.05 -11.81
C MET A 325 -2.29 1.58 -11.63
N PHE A 326 -1.90 0.89 -12.70
CA PHE A 326 -1.37 -0.47 -12.64
C PHE A 326 0.09 -0.54 -12.16
N ILE A 327 0.95 0.37 -12.61
CA ILE A 327 2.39 0.35 -12.31
C ILE A 327 2.67 0.86 -10.89
N VAL A 328 1.78 1.70 -10.35
CA VAL A 328 1.96 2.55 -9.14
C VAL A 328 1.90 1.79 -7.82
N ASN A 329 2.35 0.55 -7.77
CA ASN A 329 2.48 -0.11 -6.48
C ASN A 329 3.76 -0.93 -6.38
N THR A 330 4.86 -0.20 -6.24
CA THR A 330 6.22 -0.70 -6.15
C THR A 330 6.55 -1.26 -4.76
N ASN A 331 5.75 -2.23 -4.32
CA ASN A 331 5.95 -2.90 -3.04
C ASN A 331 7.22 -3.74 -3.01
N ALA A 332 7.58 -4.37 -4.13
CA ALA A 332 8.62 -5.39 -4.15
C ALA A 332 9.99 -4.86 -3.74
N TYR A 333 10.38 -3.67 -4.20
CA TYR A 333 11.67 -3.09 -3.82
C TYR A 333 11.74 -2.77 -2.33
N ARG A 334 10.61 -2.38 -1.71
CA ARG A 334 10.52 -2.13 -0.27
C ARG A 334 10.67 -3.42 0.49
N VAL A 335 10.05 -4.51 0.04
CA VAL A 335 10.23 -5.83 0.66
C VAL A 335 11.67 -6.31 0.51
N ALA A 336 12.30 -6.09 -0.65
CA ALA A 336 13.72 -6.40 -0.86
C ALA A 336 14.63 -5.62 0.09
N PHE A 337 14.38 -4.31 0.25
CA PHE A 337 15.07 -3.46 1.21
C PHE A 337 14.96 -4.02 2.63
N TRP A 338 13.73 -4.31 3.09
CA TRP A 338 13.52 -4.81 4.45
C TRP A 338 14.14 -6.20 4.66
N ALA A 339 14.02 -7.11 3.69
CA ALA A 339 14.65 -8.43 3.76
C ALA A 339 16.16 -8.31 3.92
N LEU A 340 16.82 -7.50 3.08
CA LEU A 340 18.26 -7.26 3.16
C LEU A 340 18.65 -6.51 4.44
N ALA A 341 17.84 -5.56 4.92
CA ALA A 341 18.08 -4.91 6.20
C ALA A 341 18.09 -5.92 7.36
N TYR A 342 17.12 -6.85 7.43
CA TYR A 342 17.14 -7.91 8.45
C TYR A 342 18.34 -8.85 8.30
N ILE A 343 18.68 -9.25 7.08
CA ILE A 343 19.84 -10.12 6.79
C ILE A 343 21.13 -9.45 7.25
N MET A 344 21.35 -8.19 6.86
CA MET A 344 22.61 -7.48 7.09
C MET A 344 22.84 -7.07 8.55
N HIS A 345 21.78 -6.88 9.33
CA HIS A 345 21.88 -6.57 10.77
C HIS A 345 21.88 -7.82 11.67
N SER A 346 21.96 -9.02 11.08
CA SER A 346 22.01 -10.28 11.84
C SER A 346 23.03 -11.23 11.23
N PRO A 347 24.23 -11.38 11.83
CA PRO A 347 25.26 -12.29 11.32
C PRO A 347 24.77 -13.73 11.16
N THR A 348 23.97 -14.23 12.12
CA THR A 348 23.40 -15.59 12.05
C THR A 348 22.43 -15.74 10.89
N LEU A 349 21.59 -14.74 10.62
CA LEU A 349 20.67 -14.77 9.49
C LEU A 349 21.43 -14.65 8.17
N TYR A 350 22.45 -13.78 8.10
CA TYR A 350 23.34 -13.66 6.96
C TYR A 350 23.95 -15.00 6.59
N GLU A 351 24.62 -15.69 7.52
CA GLU A 351 25.25 -17.00 7.24
C GLU A 351 24.23 -18.04 6.78
N THR A 352 23.04 -18.07 7.40
CA THR A 352 21.97 -19.01 7.05
C THR A 352 21.50 -18.79 5.61
N ILE A 353 21.13 -17.55 5.26
CA ILE A 353 20.60 -17.22 3.93
C ILE A 353 21.70 -17.28 2.87
N HIS A 354 22.91 -16.80 3.17
CA HIS A 354 24.05 -16.86 2.27
C HIS A 354 24.37 -18.31 1.90
N THR A 355 24.53 -19.20 2.90
CA THR A 355 24.78 -20.64 2.68
C THR A 355 23.65 -21.30 1.89
N GLU A 356 22.40 -21.03 2.26
CA GLU A 356 21.22 -21.60 1.59
C GLU A 356 21.11 -21.18 0.12
N THR A 357 21.52 -19.95 -0.21
CA THR A 357 21.38 -19.39 -1.56
C THR A 357 22.61 -19.58 -2.45
N ALA A 358 23.77 -19.97 -1.90
CA ALA A 358 25.01 -20.13 -2.65
C ALA A 358 24.88 -21.06 -3.89
N PRO A 359 24.18 -22.21 -3.83
CA PRO A 359 24.06 -23.08 -5.00
C PRO A 359 23.17 -22.52 -6.11
N ALA A 360 22.51 -21.38 -5.90
CA ALA A 360 21.76 -20.68 -6.94
C ALA A 360 22.66 -19.87 -7.88
N ILE A 361 23.92 -19.64 -7.54
CA ILE A 361 24.85 -18.86 -8.36
C ILE A 361 25.58 -19.83 -9.29
N ASN A 362 25.33 -19.68 -10.59
CA ASN A 362 25.95 -20.52 -11.62
C ASN A 362 27.41 -20.10 -11.84
N ALA A 363 28.20 -21.00 -12.44
CA ALA A 363 29.61 -20.75 -12.72
C ALA A 363 29.87 -19.57 -13.68
N ASP A 364 28.88 -19.21 -14.51
CA ASP A 364 28.93 -18.05 -15.41
C ASP A 364 28.48 -16.73 -14.74
N GLY A 365 28.24 -16.76 -13.42
CA GLY A 365 27.79 -15.63 -12.62
C GLY A 365 26.29 -15.33 -12.73
N THR A 366 25.52 -16.09 -13.53
CA THR A 366 24.06 -15.94 -13.61
C THR A 366 23.37 -16.58 -12.41
N VAL A 367 22.13 -16.17 -12.13
CA VAL A 367 21.36 -16.65 -10.98
C VAL A 367 20.25 -17.62 -11.41
N ASN A 368 20.23 -18.78 -10.77
CA ASN A 368 19.15 -19.77 -10.87
C ASN A 368 17.97 -19.38 -9.98
N ALA A 369 17.05 -18.60 -10.54
CA ALA A 369 15.82 -18.19 -9.87
C ALA A 369 14.95 -19.37 -9.41
N GLY A 370 14.94 -20.48 -10.16
CA GLY A 370 14.18 -21.68 -9.82
C GLY A 370 14.70 -22.35 -8.54
N TYR A 371 16.02 -22.40 -8.35
CA TYR A 371 16.64 -22.88 -7.12
C TYR A 371 16.19 -22.02 -5.93
N LEU A 372 16.35 -20.70 -6.03
CA LEU A 372 15.98 -19.78 -4.95
C LEU A 372 14.52 -19.97 -4.51
N VAL A 373 13.60 -20.11 -5.46
CA VAL A 373 12.16 -20.22 -5.17
C VAL A 373 11.76 -21.59 -4.61
N THR A 374 12.48 -22.67 -4.93
CA THR A 374 12.06 -24.05 -4.61
C THR A 374 12.94 -24.77 -3.59
N LYS A 375 14.17 -24.29 -3.37
CA LYS A 375 15.19 -24.93 -2.54
C LYS A 375 15.72 -24.05 -1.39
N CYS A 376 15.22 -22.83 -1.23
CA CYS A 376 15.60 -21.93 -0.13
C CYS A 376 14.44 -21.68 0.87
N PRO A 377 14.09 -22.65 1.74
CA PRO A 377 13.00 -22.51 2.70
C PRO A 377 13.21 -21.45 3.80
N HIS A 378 14.45 -21.16 4.22
CA HIS A 378 14.71 -20.08 5.19
C HIS A 378 14.52 -18.71 4.55
N LEU A 379 14.98 -18.51 3.31
CA LEU A 379 14.70 -17.30 2.53
C LEU A 379 13.19 -17.11 2.33
N HIS A 380 12.46 -18.19 2.05
CA HIS A 380 10.99 -18.13 1.96
C HIS A 380 10.34 -17.80 3.29
N SER A 381 10.81 -18.36 4.40
CA SER A 381 10.30 -18.01 5.73
C SER A 381 10.55 -16.54 6.09
N LEU A 382 11.77 -16.05 5.85
CA LEU A 382 12.13 -14.65 6.03
C LEU A 382 11.24 -13.74 5.17
N TRP A 383 11.05 -14.07 3.90
CA TRP A 383 10.16 -13.32 3.00
C TRP A 383 8.74 -13.18 3.55
N LEU A 384 8.16 -14.27 4.05
CA LEU A 384 6.82 -14.25 4.64
C LEU A 384 6.78 -13.42 5.93
N GLU A 385 7.80 -13.54 6.78
CA GLU A 385 7.89 -12.76 8.02
C GLU A 385 8.10 -11.27 7.74
N VAL A 386 8.95 -10.92 6.78
CA VAL A 386 9.11 -9.52 6.34
C VAL A 386 7.78 -8.99 5.86
N LEU A 387 7.11 -9.70 4.94
CA LEU A 387 5.77 -9.31 4.47
C LEU A 387 4.77 -9.14 5.62
N ARG A 388 4.80 -9.96 6.67
CA ARG A 388 3.98 -9.78 7.87
C ARG A 388 4.31 -8.47 8.58
N MET A 389 5.61 -8.21 8.77
CA MET A 389 6.12 -7.08 9.54
C MET A 389 5.91 -5.72 8.86
N VAL A 390 5.98 -5.67 7.53
CA VAL A 390 6.04 -4.41 6.76
C VAL A 390 4.76 -4.06 6.02
N ASN A 391 3.72 -4.89 6.13
CA ASN A 391 2.45 -4.64 5.46
C ASN A 391 1.63 -3.58 6.21
N GLY A 392 1.34 -2.47 5.53
CA GLY A 392 0.43 -1.41 5.97
C GLY A 392 -0.83 -1.31 5.10
N ALA A 393 -1.06 -2.29 4.21
CA ALA A 393 -2.20 -2.29 3.30
C ALA A 393 -3.51 -2.66 4.00
N SER A 394 -4.61 -2.22 3.39
CA SER A 394 -5.97 -2.51 3.82
C SER A 394 -6.83 -2.98 2.66
N ALA A 395 -7.76 -3.90 2.91
CA ALA A 395 -8.84 -4.14 1.95
C ALA A 395 -9.93 -3.08 2.13
N ALA A 396 -10.43 -2.52 1.03
CA ALA A 396 -11.55 -1.58 1.06
C ALA A 396 -12.75 -2.12 0.27
N ARG A 397 -13.97 -1.88 0.78
CA ARG A 397 -15.25 -2.20 0.11
C ARG A 397 -16.26 -1.08 0.36
N ALA A 398 -17.11 -0.77 -0.62
CA ALA A 398 -18.26 0.10 -0.41
C ALA A 398 -19.46 -0.74 0.06
N VAL A 399 -20.16 -0.28 1.10
CA VAL A 399 -21.43 -0.87 1.51
C VAL A 399 -22.53 -0.31 0.60
N VAL A 400 -23.05 -1.15 -0.31
CA VAL A 400 -24.06 -0.73 -1.30
C VAL A 400 -25.49 -1.04 -0.88
N SER A 401 -25.67 -1.99 0.05
CA SER A 401 -26.94 -2.30 0.69
C SER A 401 -26.71 -2.80 2.12
N PRO A 402 -27.73 -2.76 3.00
CA PRO A 402 -27.58 -3.22 4.38
C PRO A 402 -27.03 -4.65 4.44
N THR A 403 -26.03 -4.88 5.28
CA THR A 403 -25.41 -6.20 5.42
C THR A 403 -24.92 -6.45 6.83
N THR A 404 -24.87 -7.71 7.25
CA THR A 404 -24.40 -8.09 8.59
C THR A 404 -23.02 -8.73 8.50
N ILE A 405 -22.08 -8.23 9.30
CA ILE A 405 -20.74 -8.79 9.50
C ILE A 405 -20.55 -9.01 11.00
N GLY A 406 -20.18 -10.23 11.38
CA GLY A 406 -20.18 -10.64 12.78
C GLY A 406 -21.56 -10.46 13.41
N THR A 407 -21.62 -9.69 14.50
CA THR A 407 -22.86 -9.35 15.22
C THR A 407 -23.45 -8.00 14.80
N LYS A 408 -22.83 -7.31 13.82
CA LYS A 408 -23.16 -5.91 13.50
C LYS A 408 -23.73 -5.73 12.10
N THR A 409 -24.72 -4.85 11.97
CA THR A 409 -25.31 -4.44 10.70
C THR A 409 -24.64 -3.16 10.19
N LEU A 410 -24.04 -3.27 9.01
CA LEU A 410 -23.43 -2.18 8.25
C LEU A 410 -24.49 -1.55 7.34
N LYS A 411 -24.68 -0.23 7.49
CA LYS A 411 -25.56 0.57 6.63
C LYS A 411 -24.87 1.00 5.33
N PRO A 412 -25.62 1.13 4.23
CA PRO A 412 -25.09 1.61 2.97
C PRO A 412 -24.61 3.08 3.06
N GLY A 413 -23.71 3.45 2.15
CA GLY A 413 -23.16 4.81 2.04
C GLY A 413 -21.83 5.02 2.76
N TYR A 414 -21.34 4.03 3.49
CA TYR A 414 -20.01 4.02 4.11
C TYR A 414 -19.11 2.96 3.49
N LYS A 415 -17.81 3.05 3.77
CA LYS A 415 -16.81 2.08 3.31
C LYS A 415 -16.39 1.17 4.46
N VAL A 416 -16.12 -0.08 4.15
CA VAL A 416 -15.45 -1.04 5.03
C VAL A 416 -13.96 -0.99 4.73
N LEU A 417 -13.14 -0.92 5.78
CA LEU A 417 -11.70 -1.02 5.73
C LEU A 417 -11.25 -2.21 6.60
N SER A 418 -10.42 -3.08 6.05
CA SER A 418 -9.85 -4.24 6.74
C SER A 418 -8.32 -4.10 6.77
N PRO A 419 -7.75 -3.47 7.81
CA PRO A 419 -6.29 -3.29 7.93
C PRO A 419 -5.60 -4.64 8.16
N PHE A 420 -4.74 -5.06 7.22
CA PHE A 420 -4.10 -6.37 7.32
C PHE A 420 -3.10 -6.46 8.46
N ARG A 421 -2.46 -5.33 8.81
CA ARG A 421 -1.54 -5.27 9.95
C ARG A 421 -2.22 -5.69 11.26
N GLN A 422 -3.48 -5.33 11.47
CA GLN A 422 -4.25 -5.74 12.64
C GLN A 422 -4.45 -7.26 12.73
N LEU A 423 -4.44 -7.96 11.59
CA LEU A 423 -4.50 -9.43 11.50
C LEU A 423 -3.12 -10.05 11.68
N HIS A 424 -2.09 -9.45 11.08
CA HIS A 424 -0.69 -9.91 11.06
C HIS A 424 0.00 -9.78 12.41
N PHE A 425 -0.53 -8.93 13.30
CA PHE A 425 0.01 -8.66 14.63
C PHE A 425 -0.90 -9.20 15.75
N ASP A 426 -1.82 -10.11 15.42
CA ASP A 426 -2.66 -10.75 16.42
C ASP A 426 -1.84 -11.70 17.32
N PRO A 427 -1.65 -11.42 18.62
CA PRO A 427 -0.84 -12.26 19.50
C PRO A 427 -1.44 -13.65 19.72
N GLN A 428 -2.72 -13.87 19.43
CA GLN A 428 -3.33 -15.19 19.50
C GLN A 428 -2.89 -16.11 18.36
N ILE A 429 -2.46 -15.53 17.23
CA ILE A 429 -1.99 -16.27 16.05
C ILE A 429 -0.47 -16.21 15.93
N TYR A 430 0.14 -15.05 16.23
CA TYR A 430 1.57 -14.80 16.09
C TYR A 430 2.18 -14.47 17.46
N PRO A 431 2.83 -15.42 18.14
CA PRO A 431 3.54 -15.15 19.39
C PRO A 431 4.62 -14.08 19.18
N ASN A 432 4.76 -13.14 20.13
CA ASN A 432 5.65 -11.98 20.00
C ASN A 432 5.46 -11.23 18.66
N PRO A 433 4.24 -10.74 18.35
CA PRO A 433 3.89 -10.27 17.01
C PRO A 433 4.71 -9.05 16.57
N ASN A 434 5.26 -8.28 17.51
CA ASN A 434 6.05 -7.08 17.26
C ASN A 434 7.53 -7.38 16.92
N GLN A 435 7.97 -8.64 17.01
CA GLN A 435 9.34 -9.05 16.71
C GLN A 435 9.37 -9.78 15.37
N CYS A 436 10.38 -9.44 14.55
CA CYS A 436 10.68 -10.19 13.35
C CYS A 436 11.35 -11.50 13.73
N ASP A 437 10.73 -12.61 13.36
CA ASP A 437 11.23 -13.96 13.60
C ASP A 437 11.42 -14.67 12.24
N PRO A 438 12.65 -14.68 11.69
CA PRO A 438 12.92 -15.18 10.34
C PRO A 438 12.49 -16.64 10.11
N ASP A 439 12.43 -17.43 11.17
CA ASP A 439 12.09 -18.86 11.12
C ASP A 439 10.64 -19.14 11.50
N ARG A 440 9.80 -18.11 11.72
CA ARG A 440 8.40 -18.27 12.13
C ARG A 440 7.60 -19.18 11.19
N PHE A 441 7.67 -18.90 9.89
CA PHE A 441 6.96 -19.67 8.85
C PHE A 441 7.68 -20.96 8.48
N PHE A 442 8.97 -21.07 8.79
CA PHE A 442 9.74 -22.30 8.68
C PHE A 442 9.29 -23.32 9.74
N ARG A 443 9.15 -22.87 10.99
CA ARG A 443 8.72 -23.70 12.14
C ARG A 443 7.23 -24.06 12.07
N ASP A 444 6.37 -23.13 11.65
CA ASP A 444 4.95 -23.39 11.44
C ASP A 444 4.49 -23.00 10.03
N LYS A 445 4.47 -24.01 9.15
CA LYS A 445 4.02 -23.86 7.76
C LYS A 445 2.52 -23.63 7.62
N THR A 446 1.73 -23.84 8.68
CA THR A 446 0.28 -23.61 8.63
C THR A 446 -0.07 -22.12 8.63
N LEU A 447 0.83 -21.27 9.17
CA LEU A 447 0.67 -19.82 9.21
C LEU A 447 0.54 -19.19 7.83
N GLU A 448 1.26 -19.70 6.81
CA GLU A 448 1.17 -19.19 5.44
C GLU A 448 -0.25 -19.34 4.85
N ARG A 449 -0.99 -20.37 5.29
CA ARG A 449 -2.36 -20.64 4.86
C ARG A 449 -3.40 -20.11 5.85
N HIS A 450 -2.97 -19.59 7.00
CA HIS A 450 -3.89 -19.11 8.01
C HIS A 450 -4.64 -17.87 7.49
N PRO A 451 -5.97 -17.75 7.71
CA PRO A 451 -6.73 -16.66 7.11
C PRO A 451 -6.37 -15.25 7.59
N SER A 452 -5.69 -15.12 8.73
CA SER A 452 -5.14 -13.83 9.20
C SER A 452 -3.92 -13.39 8.38
N PHE A 453 -3.21 -14.30 7.72
CA PHE A 453 -2.07 -13.96 6.88
C PHE A 453 -2.53 -13.49 5.49
N LYS A 454 -2.43 -12.18 5.27
CA LYS A 454 -2.96 -11.47 4.09
C LYS A 454 -1.92 -10.54 3.43
N PRO A 455 -0.67 -10.98 3.18
CA PRO A 455 0.36 -10.10 2.64
C PRO A 455 0.03 -9.55 1.24
N PHE A 456 -0.80 -10.28 0.49
CA PHE A 456 -1.21 -9.96 -0.88
C PHE A 456 -2.71 -9.72 -1.00
N GLY A 457 -3.40 -9.42 0.11
CA GLY A 457 -4.85 -9.38 0.17
C GLY A 457 -5.51 -10.76 -0.02
N GLY A 458 -6.72 -10.78 -0.57
CA GLY A 458 -7.50 -12.00 -0.73
C GLY A 458 -8.64 -11.90 -1.75
N GLY A 459 -9.33 -13.01 -1.98
CA GLY A 459 -10.45 -13.11 -2.92
C GLY A 459 -10.08 -12.65 -4.33
N VAL A 460 -11.02 -11.99 -5.01
CA VAL A 460 -10.84 -11.41 -6.35
C VAL A 460 -9.83 -10.26 -6.40
N THR A 461 -9.45 -9.71 -5.24
CA THR A 461 -8.46 -8.62 -5.11
C THR A 461 -7.09 -9.11 -4.66
N LYS A 462 -6.83 -10.43 -4.71
CA LYS A 462 -5.52 -10.99 -4.35
C LYS A 462 -4.48 -10.57 -5.41
N CYS A 463 -3.33 -10.05 -4.98
CA CYS A 463 -2.29 -9.54 -5.88
C CYS A 463 -1.93 -10.57 -6.97
N PRO A 464 -2.07 -10.22 -8.25
CA PRO A 464 -1.75 -11.15 -9.32
C PRO A 464 -0.25 -11.35 -9.51
N GLY A 465 0.57 -10.32 -9.25
CA GLY A 465 2.03 -10.34 -9.40
C GLY A 465 2.82 -11.00 -8.28
N ARG A 466 2.17 -11.57 -7.26
CA ARG A 466 2.83 -12.15 -6.05
C ARG A 466 3.96 -13.15 -6.35
N ASN A 467 3.83 -13.93 -7.43
CA ASN A 467 4.83 -14.93 -7.82
C ASN A 467 6.04 -14.28 -8.50
N VAL A 468 5.79 -13.24 -9.32
CA VAL A 468 6.85 -12.41 -9.90
C VAL A 468 7.59 -11.70 -8.77
N ALA A 469 6.85 -11.05 -7.85
CA ALA A 469 7.39 -10.33 -6.69
C ALA A 469 8.32 -11.21 -5.82
N ARG A 470 7.91 -12.44 -5.51
CA ARG A 470 8.76 -13.37 -4.76
C ARG A 470 10.06 -13.67 -5.53
N GLN A 471 9.96 -13.94 -6.82
CA GLN A 471 11.14 -14.27 -7.63
C GLN A 471 12.10 -13.09 -7.73
N GLU A 472 11.63 -11.89 -8.05
CA GLU A 472 12.50 -10.70 -8.17
C GLU A 472 13.21 -10.38 -6.85
N VAL A 473 12.52 -10.47 -5.72
CA VAL A 473 13.14 -10.24 -4.42
C VAL A 473 14.18 -11.31 -4.09
N PHE A 474 13.89 -12.58 -4.37
CA PHE A 474 14.85 -13.66 -4.08
C PHE A 474 16.10 -13.54 -4.94
N VAL A 475 15.91 -13.29 -6.24
CA VAL A 475 17.02 -13.08 -7.19
C VAL A 475 17.87 -11.89 -6.75
N PHE A 476 17.23 -10.77 -6.40
CA PHE A 476 17.95 -9.59 -5.93
C PHE A 476 18.73 -9.85 -4.63
N VAL A 477 18.13 -10.54 -3.66
CA VAL A 477 18.83 -10.95 -2.42
C VAL A 477 20.05 -11.81 -2.75
N GLY A 478 19.89 -12.85 -3.58
CA GLY A 478 21.00 -13.71 -3.99
C GLY A 478 22.12 -12.95 -4.68
N LEU A 479 21.78 -12.00 -5.57
CA LEU A 479 22.75 -11.14 -6.25
C LEU A 479 23.53 -10.25 -5.29
N VAL A 480 22.85 -9.59 -4.34
CA VAL A 480 23.51 -8.73 -3.34
C VAL A 480 24.47 -9.54 -2.46
N LEU A 481 24.06 -10.73 -2.03
CA LEU A 481 24.86 -11.57 -1.15
C LEU A 481 26.09 -12.17 -1.84
N HIS A 482 25.93 -12.69 -3.06
CA HIS A 482 26.98 -13.51 -3.70
C HIS A 482 27.78 -12.80 -4.78
N ARG A 483 27.22 -11.81 -5.47
CA ARG A 483 27.96 -11.09 -6.52
C ARG A 483 28.78 -9.93 -5.97
N PHE A 484 28.31 -9.35 -4.86
CA PHE A 484 28.92 -8.16 -4.28
C PHE A 484 29.50 -8.36 -2.88
N ALA A 485 29.44 -9.58 -2.34
CA ALA A 485 29.75 -9.87 -0.94
C ALA A 485 29.24 -8.76 0.01
N GLY A 486 27.99 -8.31 -0.19
CA GLY A 486 27.51 -7.05 0.36
C GLY A 486 27.57 -7.02 1.89
N LYS A 487 28.21 -6.00 2.46
CA LYS A 487 28.33 -5.80 3.92
C LYS A 487 27.81 -4.43 4.32
N LEU A 488 27.35 -4.28 5.56
CA LEU A 488 27.07 -2.96 6.12
C LEU A 488 28.32 -2.06 6.01
N ALA A 489 28.12 -0.81 5.63
CA ALA A 489 29.20 0.16 5.57
C ALA A 489 29.62 0.57 6.98
N SER A 490 30.91 0.45 7.30
CA SER A 490 31.47 1.01 8.54
C SER A 490 31.54 2.54 8.46
N GLY A 491 31.24 3.24 9.56
CA GLY A 491 31.48 4.68 9.68
C GLY A 491 30.30 5.60 9.36
N VAL A 492 29.10 5.08 9.08
CA VAL A 492 27.86 5.87 9.07
C VAL A 492 27.48 6.16 10.54
N SER A 493 28.13 7.18 11.11
CA SER A 493 28.03 7.64 12.50
C SER A 493 28.34 6.58 13.58
N SER A 494 29.62 6.49 13.96
CA SER A 494 30.17 5.93 15.22
C SER A 494 29.33 4.86 15.94
N GLY A 495 29.64 3.58 15.69
CA GLY A 495 28.88 2.43 16.18
C GLY A 495 28.16 1.73 15.02
N GLU A 496 27.83 0.46 15.15
CA GLU A 496 27.11 -0.30 14.12
C GLU A 496 25.89 0.48 13.61
N GLN A 497 25.71 0.52 12.30
CA GLN A 497 24.60 1.24 11.69
C GLN A 497 23.27 0.77 12.31
N PRO A 498 22.41 1.67 12.80
CA PRO A 498 21.17 1.26 13.45
C PRO A 498 20.20 0.63 12.45
N PHE A 499 19.41 -0.34 12.93
CA PHE A 499 18.34 -0.92 12.14
C PHE A 499 17.29 0.17 11.79
N PRO A 500 16.88 0.31 10.53
CA PRO A 500 15.97 1.37 10.09
C PRO A 500 14.58 1.20 10.70
N ARG A 501 13.97 2.31 11.13
CA ARG A 501 12.60 2.29 11.66
C ARG A 501 11.59 2.46 10.54
N MET A 502 10.43 1.83 10.72
CA MET A 502 9.30 1.96 9.79
C MET A 502 8.64 3.35 9.90
N GLN A 503 8.20 3.87 8.76
CA GLN A 503 7.50 5.14 8.62
C GLN A 503 5.98 4.93 8.67
N PHE A 504 5.38 5.26 9.82
CA PHE A 504 3.92 5.24 10.01
C PHE A 504 3.30 6.63 10.10
N ALA A 505 4.09 7.70 10.01
CA ALA A 505 3.60 9.08 10.13
C ALA A 505 2.91 9.60 8.85
N THR A 506 2.82 8.76 7.82
CA THR A 506 1.99 8.98 6.62
C THR A 506 1.20 7.69 6.35
N PRO A 507 -0.07 7.79 5.90
CA PRO A 507 -0.84 6.61 5.53
C PRO A 507 -0.12 5.74 4.50
N THR A 508 -0.05 4.43 4.76
CA THR A 508 0.58 3.45 3.86
C THR A 508 -0.50 2.70 3.07
N THR A 509 -0.30 2.53 1.77
CA THR A 509 -1.23 1.85 0.85
C THR A 509 -0.75 0.45 0.44
N GLY A 510 0.41 0.02 0.95
CA GLY A 510 1.12 -1.20 0.58
C GLY A 510 2.14 -1.61 1.65
N VAL A 511 3.40 -1.68 1.25
CA VAL A 511 4.55 -1.92 2.14
C VAL A 511 5.05 -0.60 2.72
N VAL A 512 5.37 -0.59 4.01
CA VAL A 512 5.85 0.61 4.72
C VAL A 512 7.27 0.98 4.30
N ASP A 513 7.54 2.28 4.22
CA ASP A 513 8.88 2.82 3.95
C ASP A 513 9.73 2.84 5.23
N PRO A 514 11.08 2.88 5.12
CA PRO A 514 11.91 3.35 6.21
C PRO A 514 11.62 4.83 6.51
N ARG A 515 11.91 5.27 7.73
CA ARG A 515 11.80 6.70 8.09
C ARG A 515 12.74 7.54 7.22
N PRO A 516 12.35 8.78 6.87
CA PRO A 516 13.24 9.69 6.16
C PRO A 516 14.59 9.82 6.86
N GLY A 517 15.68 9.56 6.13
CA GLY A 517 17.05 9.61 6.64
C GLY A 517 17.55 8.31 7.31
N GLU A 518 16.70 7.29 7.48
CA GLU A 518 17.06 5.99 8.06
C GLU A 518 17.20 4.91 6.98
N ASP A 519 18.12 5.12 6.05
CA ASP A 519 18.49 4.13 5.03
C ASP A 519 19.58 3.17 5.54
N VAL A 520 19.80 2.08 4.80
CA VAL A 520 20.91 1.16 5.01
C VAL A 520 22.03 1.43 4.00
N ALA A 521 23.21 1.75 4.53
CA ALA A 521 24.42 1.91 3.73
C ALA A 521 25.13 0.56 3.62
N ILE A 522 25.43 0.16 2.38
CA ILE A 522 26.10 -1.11 2.10
C ILE A 522 27.35 -0.85 1.27
N LYS A 523 28.42 -1.61 1.56
CA LYS A 523 29.60 -1.72 0.71
C LYS A 523 29.44 -2.91 -0.21
N LEU A 524 29.57 -2.67 -1.51
CA LEU A 524 29.59 -3.68 -2.55
C LEU A 524 31.05 -3.96 -2.94
N TYR A 525 31.52 -5.19 -2.76
CA TYR A 525 32.83 -5.65 -3.20
C TYR A 525 32.69 -6.40 -4.52
N PHE A 526 33.41 -5.99 -5.55
CA PHE A 526 33.42 -6.70 -6.83
C PHE A 526 34.58 -7.71 -6.80
N ASP A 527 34.26 -8.99 -6.92
CA ASP A 527 35.25 -10.07 -7.04
C ASP A 527 35.76 -10.25 -8.48
#